data_AF-A0A4U6TR85-F1
#
_entry.id   AF-A0A4U6TR85-F1
#
_cell.length_a   1.000
_cell.length_b   1.000
_cell.length_c   1.000
_cell.angle_alpha   90.00
_cell.angle_beta   90.00
_cell.angle_gamma   90.00
#
_symmetry.space_group_name_H-M   'P 1'
#
loop_
_entity.id
_entity.type
_entity.pdbx_description
1 polymer ?
#
loop_
_entity_poly.entity_id
_entity_poly.type
_entity_poly.pdbx_seq_one_letter_code
_entity_poly.pdbx_strand_id
1 'polypeptide(L)'
;MEEKTLHMIAKCSYARQVWRIMAQWNNFQLQALTNVHRLLNWWELMISAGTASREEQIQTMIYTAWNIWKERCRRVFDNKALSLTDFSAVIRNDIAMYKQALLSEG
;
A
#
# COMPACT_ATOMS: atom_id res chain seq x y z
N MET A 1 3.25 -20.54 4.61
CA MET A 1 4.08 -19.36 4.28
C MET A 1 3.24 -18.10 4.03
N GLU A 2 2.05 -18.24 3.42
CA GLU A 2 1.09 -17.15 3.18
C GLU A 2 0.70 -16.34 4.43
N GLU A 3 0.54 -16.98 5.59
CA GLU A 3 0.19 -16.28 6.84
C GLU A 3 1.22 -15.20 7.23
N LYS A 4 2.53 -15.47 7.03
CA LYS A 4 3.60 -14.50 7.31
C LYS A 4 3.54 -13.31 6.36
N THR A 5 3.28 -13.56 5.09
CA THR A 5 3.15 -12.52 4.05
C THR A 5 1.89 -11.68 4.26
N LEU A 6 0.74 -12.32 4.50
CA LEU A 6 -0.52 -11.66 4.79
C LEU A 6 -0.42 -10.78 6.04
N HIS A 7 0.22 -11.30 7.09
CA HIS A 7 0.44 -10.52 8.29
C HIS A 7 1.32 -9.31 8.02
N MET A 8 2.43 -9.50 7.30
CA MET A 8 3.36 -8.43 6.96
C MET A 8 2.72 -7.30 6.15
N ILE A 9 1.99 -7.66 5.09
CA ILE A 9 1.50 -6.71 4.09
C ILE A 9 0.18 -6.06 4.53
N ALA A 10 -0.67 -6.77 5.28
CA ALA A 10 -2.03 -6.30 5.53
C ALA A 10 -2.47 -6.33 7.00
N LYS A 11 -2.06 -7.31 7.82
CA LYS A 11 -2.61 -7.45 9.21
C LYS A 11 -1.82 -6.70 10.29
N CYS A 12 -0.51 -6.53 10.13
CA CYS A 12 0.31 -5.94 11.19
C CYS A 12 -0.16 -4.50 11.48
N SER A 13 0.02 -4.04 12.72
CA SER A 13 -0.45 -2.71 13.16
C SER A 13 0.12 -1.58 12.30
N TYR A 14 1.37 -1.72 11.86
CA TYR A 14 2.02 -0.76 10.98
C TYR A 14 1.36 -0.72 9.60
N ALA A 15 1.23 -1.87 8.92
CA ALA A 15 0.61 -1.97 7.61
C ALA A 15 -0.84 -1.45 7.63
N ARG A 16 -1.63 -1.81 8.66
CA ARG A 16 -3.01 -1.31 8.80
C ARG A 16 -3.08 0.23 8.87
N GLN A 17 -2.13 0.87 9.56
CA GLN A 17 -2.09 2.33 9.64
C GLN A 17 -1.74 2.95 8.29
N VAL A 18 -0.75 2.39 7.59
CA VAL A 18 -0.38 2.83 6.24
C VAL A 18 -1.57 2.71 5.29
N TRP A 19 -2.23 1.55 5.26
CA TRP A 19 -3.40 1.35 4.40
C TRP A 19 -4.56 2.28 4.70
N ARG A 20 -4.78 2.67 5.97
CA ARG A 20 -5.79 3.70 6.31
C ARG A 20 -5.42 5.07 5.73
N ILE A 21 -4.16 5.47 5.82
CA ILE A 21 -3.69 6.74 5.27
C ILE A 21 -3.81 6.74 3.74
N MET A 22 -3.47 5.62 3.10
CA MET A 22 -3.59 5.47 1.65
C MET A 22 -5.04 5.41 1.18
N ALA A 23 -5.92 4.76 1.96
CA ALA A 23 -7.35 4.73 1.69
C ALA A 23 -7.98 6.12 1.75
N GLN A 24 -7.62 6.93 2.75
CA GLN A 24 -8.08 8.32 2.84
C GLN A 24 -7.60 9.15 1.65
N TRP A 25 -6.35 8.95 1.21
CA TRP A 25 -5.78 9.71 0.10
C TRP A 25 -6.41 9.36 -1.25
N ASN A 26 -6.72 8.09 -1.51
CA ASN A 26 -7.31 7.64 -2.79
C ASN A 26 -8.83 7.41 -2.74
N ASN A 27 -9.51 7.86 -1.69
CA ASN A 27 -10.94 7.62 -1.48
C ASN A 27 -11.34 6.14 -1.54
N PHE A 28 -10.52 5.25 -0.97
CA PHE A 28 -10.88 3.84 -0.85
C PHE A 28 -11.86 3.64 0.30
N GLN A 29 -12.81 2.74 0.10
CA GLN A 29 -13.74 2.33 1.14
C GLN A 29 -12.97 1.62 2.27
N LEU A 30 -13.03 2.19 3.48
CA LEU A 30 -12.37 1.64 4.68
C LEU A 30 -12.84 0.23 5.04
N GLN A 31 -14.02 -0.18 4.57
CA GLN A 31 -14.55 -1.54 4.74
C GLN A 31 -13.62 -2.58 4.11
N ALA A 32 -12.92 -2.24 3.03
CA ALA A 32 -11.96 -3.13 2.37
C ALA A 32 -10.70 -3.41 3.21
N LEU A 33 -10.48 -2.66 4.29
CA LEU A 33 -9.37 -2.85 5.23
C LEU A 33 -9.71 -3.85 6.36
N THR A 34 -10.93 -4.36 6.40
CA THR A 34 -11.41 -5.25 7.48
C THR A 34 -11.43 -6.71 7.05
N ASN A 35 -11.37 -7.64 8.02
CA ASN A 35 -11.52 -9.09 7.80
C ASN A 35 -10.59 -9.71 6.73
N VAL A 36 -9.30 -9.38 6.82
CA VAL A 36 -8.28 -9.91 5.94
C VAL A 36 -8.03 -11.40 6.24
N HIS A 37 -8.71 -12.31 5.54
CA HIS A 37 -8.52 -13.75 5.74
C HIS A 37 -7.58 -14.39 4.72
N ARG A 38 -7.65 -13.95 3.46
CA ARG A 38 -6.82 -14.40 2.34
C ARG A 38 -6.24 -13.21 1.61
N LEU A 39 -4.96 -13.29 1.20
CA LEU A 39 -4.28 -12.16 0.58
C LEU A 39 -4.91 -11.76 -0.74
N LEU A 40 -5.18 -12.74 -1.61
CA LEU A 40 -5.74 -12.51 -2.94
C LEU A 40 -7.13 -11.88 -2.88
N ASN A 41 -8.04 -12.46 -2.09
CA ASN A 41 -9.40 -11.93 -1.94
C ASN A 41 -9.38 -10.48 -1.40
N TRP A 42 -8.51 -10.21 -0.42
CA TRP A 42 -8.34 -8.86 0.11
C TRP A 42 -7.77 -7.91 -0.94
N TRP A 43 -6.82 -8.37 -1.74
CA TRP A 43 -6.21 -7.59 -2.83
C TRP A 43 -7.23 -7.20 -3.90
N GLU A 44 -8.06 -8.15 -4.32
CA GLU A 44 -9.15 -7.92 -5.27
C GLU A 44 -10.19 -6.94 -4.73
N LEU A 45 -10.59 -7.11 -3.47
CA LEU A 45 -11.49 -6.20 -2.79
C LEU A 45 -10.93 -4.77 -2.79
N MET A 46 -9.66 -4.61 -2.44
CA MET A 46 -9.00 -3.30 -2.42
C MET A 46 -8.94 -2.64 -3.80
N ILE A 47 -8.66 -3.41 -4.87
CA ILE A 47 -8.68 -2.87 -6.25
C ILE A 47 -10.07 -2.35 -6.63
N SER A 48 -11.13 -3.00 -6.14
CA SER A 48 -12.51 -2.59 -6.41
C SER A 48 -13.04 -1.48 -5.49
N ALA A 49 -12.30 -1.10 -4.44
CA ALA A 49 -12.82 -0.32 -3.33
C ALA A 49 -12.78 1.21 -3.53
N GLY A 50 -12.29 1.72 -4.66
CA GLY A 50 -12.21 3.16 -4.90
C GLY A 50 -12.73 3.59 -6.27
N THR A 51 -12.69 4.89 -6.52
CA THR A 51 -13.30 5.50 -7.71
C THR A 51 -12.33 5.71 -8.87
N ALA A 52 -11.03 5.54 -8.64
CA ALA A 52 -10.01 5.59 -9.69
C ALA A 52 -10.13 4.42 -10.66
N SER A 53 -9.47 4.52 -11.82
CA SER A 53 -9.43 3.42 -12.79
C SER A 53 -8.81 2.16 -12.19
N ARG A 54 -9.22 0.97 -12.68
CA ARG A 54 -8.69 -0.31 -12.18
C ARG A 54 -7.15 -0.37 -12.26
N GLU A 55 -6.57 0.23 -13.29
CA GLU A 55 -5.12 0.30 -13.45
C GLU A 55 -4.45 1.15 -12.35
N GLU A 56 -4.97 2.35 -12.09
CA GLU A 56 -4.46 3.21 -11.00
C GLU A 56 -4.61 2.59 -9.61
N GLN A 57 -5.70 1.83 -9.42
CA GLN A 57 -5.94 1.05 -8.20
C GLN A 57 -4.87 -0.02 -8.01
N ILE A 58 -4.61 -0.81 -9.05
CA ILE A 58 -3.57 -1.84 -9.05
C ILE A 58 -2.20 -1.21 -8.77
N GLN A 59 -1.86 -0.11 -9.44
CA GLN A 59 -0.60 0.60 -9.24
C GLN A 59 -0.46 1.06 -7.78
N THR A 60 -1.47 1.72 -7.23
CA THR A 60 -1.48 2.17 -5.83
C THR A 60 -1.25 1.01 -4.88
N MET A 61 -1.93 -0.12 -5.11
CA MET A 61 -1.81 -1.33 -4.29
C MET A 61 -0.39 -1.92 -4.35
N ILE A 62 0.17 -2.06 -5.55
CA ILE A 62 1.54 -2.58 -5.76
C ILE A 62 2.56 -1.68 -5.05
N TYR A 63 2.52 -0.37 -5.29
CA TYR A 63 3.49 0.56 -4.74
C TYR A 63 3.37 0.69 -3.22
N THR A 64 2.16 0.63 -2.66
CA THR A 64 1.96 0.65 -1.21
C THR A 64 2.50 -0.63 -0.57
N ALA A 65 2.16 -1.81 -1.11
CA ALA A 65 2.65 -3.08 -0.59
C ALA A 65 4.18 -3.22 -0.69
N TRP A 66 4.76 -2.78 -1.82
CA TRP A 66 6.19 -2.75 -2.05
C TRP A 66 6.91 -1.85 -1.04
N ASN A 67 6.39 -0.63 -0.82
CA ASN A 67 6.97 0.28 0.16
C ASN A 67 6.86 -0.26 1.59
N ILE A 68 5.73 -0.89 1.96
CA ILE A 68 5.58 -1.52 3.28
C ILE A 68 6.66 -2.59 3.50
N TRP A 69 6.93 -3.38 2.46
CA TRP A 69 8.01 -4.36 2.49
C TRP A 69 9.39 -3.70 2.63
N LYS A 70 9.71 -2.69 1.79
CA LYS A 70 10.97 -1.94 1.86
C LYS A 70 11.22 -1.35 3.26
N GLU A 71 10.20 -0.72 3.84
CA GLU A 71 10.30 -0.11 5.17
C GLU A 71 10.51 -1.13 6.27
N ARG A 72 9.89 -2.32 6.17
CA ARG A 72 10.16 -3.41 7.10
C ARG A 72 11.59 -3.91 6.96
N CYS A 73 12.11 -4.08 5.75
CA CYS A 73 13.50 -4.44 5.52
C CYS A 73 14.44 -3.41 6.14
N ARG A 74 14.18 -2.12 5.93
CA ARG A 74 14.96 -1.02 6.51
C ARG A 74 14.96 -1.02 8.05
N ARG A 75 13.83 -1.35 8.67
CA ARG A 75 13.73 -1.50 10.15
C ARG A 75 14.53 -2.68 10.66
N VAL A 76 14.54 -3.80 9.95
CA VAL A 76 15.19 -5.05 10.38
C VAL A 76 16.69 -5.01 10.11
N PHE A 77 17.11 -4.55 8.94
CA PHE A 77 18.50 -4.64 8.49
C PHE A 77 19.31 -3.37 8.76
N ASP A 78 18.67 -2.20 8.69
CA ASP A 78 19.38 -0.92 8.87
C ASP A 78 19.11 -0.26 10.23
N ASN A 79 18.23 -0.86 11.05
CA ASN A 79 17.75 -0.30 12.31
C ASN A 79 17.21 1.14 12.19
N LYS A 80 16.62 1.46 11.02
CA LYS A 80 16.02 2.78 10.73
C LYS A 80 14.51 2.65 10.60
N ALA A 81 13.76 3.60 11.16
CA ALA A 81 12.30 3.65 11.10
C ALA A 81 11.85 5.06 10.72
N LEU A 82 10.92 5.17 9.76
CA LEU A 82 10.33 6.44 9.34
C LEU A 82 9.07 6.62 10.19
N SER A 83 8.71 7.88 10.43
CA SER A 83 7.38 8.19 10.95
C SER A 83 6.32 7.76 9.92
N LEU A 84 5.10 7.49 10.37
CA LEU A 84 4.00 7.17 9.46
C LEU A 84 3.74 8.29 8.45
N THR A 85 3.93 9.54 8.88
CA THR A 85 3.78 10.74 8.04
C THR A 85 4.82 10.75 6.92
N ASP A 86 6.10 10.65 7.27
CA ASP A 86 7.19 10.67 6.28
C ASP A 86 7.09 9.49 5.33
N PHE A 87 6.78 8.32 5.87
CA PHE A 87 6.63 7.11 5.06
C PHE A 87 5.46 7.20 4.08
N SER A 88 4.33 7.77 4.51
CA SER A 88 3.18 7.98 3.61
C SER A 88 3.51 8.98 2.50
N ALA A 89 4.33 9.99 2.79
CA ALA A 89 4.82 10.92 1.77
C ALA A 89 5.72 10.21 0.74
N VAL A 90 6.61 9.30 1.19
CA VAL A 90 7.43 8.46 0.29
C VAL A 90 6.55 7.65 -0.66
N ILE A 91 5.52 6.96 -0.15
CA ILE A 91 4.62 6.17 -1.01
C ILE A 91 3.92 7.04 -2.05
N ARG A 92 3.40 8.20 -1.64
CA ARG A 92 2.73 9.13 -2.56
C ARG A 92 3.67 9.66 -3.64
N ASN A 93 4.91 9.97 -3.27
CA ASN A 93 5.94 10.42 -4.21
C ASN A 93 6.31 9.31 -5.21
N ASP A 94 6.51 8.07 -4.74
CA ASP A 94 6.80 6.93 -5.62
C ASP A 94 5.68 6.74 -6.68
N ILE A 95 4.41 6.83 -6.26
CA ILE A 95 3.25 6.73 -7.17
C ILE A 95 3.20 7.92 -8.14
N ALA A 96 3.43 9.15 -7.65
CA ALA A 96 3.40 10.35 -8.48
C ALA A 96 4.51 10.35 -9.53
N MET A 97 5.73 9.96 -9.17
CA MET A 97 6.86 9.84 -10.10
C MET A 97 6.58 8.81 -11.19
N TYR A 98 5.99 7.67 -10.83
CA TYR A 98 5.59 6.66 -11.81
C TYR A 98 4.54 7.21 -12.79
N LYS A 99 3.50 7.91 -12.29
CA LYS A 99 2.50 8.55 -13.16
C LYS A 99 3.10 9.60 -14.09
N GLN A 100 4.06 10.38 -13.61
CA GLN A 100 4.77 11.37 -14.44
C GLN A 100 5.60 10.70 -15.54
N ALA A 101 6.30 9.61 -15.23
CA ALA A 101 7.07 8.85 -16.22
C ALA A 101 6.17 8.31 -17.35
N LEU A 102 5.01 7.73 -17.00
CA LEU A 102 4.03 7.27 -17.99
C LEU A 102 3.53 8.39 -18.91
N LEU A 103 3.30 9.59 -18.38
CA LEU A 103 2.85 10.74 -19.16
C LEU A 103 3.95 11.35 -20.05
N SER A 104 5.23 11.15 -19.70
CA SER A 104 6.36 11.62 -20.50
C SER A 104 6.74 10.67 -21.65
N GLU A 105 6.24 9.44 -21.63
CA GLU A 105 6.51 8.40 -22.63
C GLU A 105 5.40 8.25 -23.68
N GLY A 106 4.27 8.94 -23.54
CA GLY A 106 3.11 8.92 -24.45
C GLY A 106 2.94 10.22 -25.22
#